data_AF-A0A135VFC6-F1
#
_entry.id   AF-A0A135VFC6-F1
#
_cell.length_a   1.000
_cell.length_b   1.000
_cell.length_c   1.000
_cell.angle_alpha   90.00
_cell.angle_beta   90.00
_cell.angle_gamma   90.00
#
_symmetry.space_group_name_H-M   'P 1'
#
loop_
_entity.id
_entity.type
_entity.pdbx_description
1 polymer ?
#
loop_
_entity_poly.entity_id
_entity_poly.type
_entity_poly.pdbx_seq_one_letter_code
_entity_poly.pdbx_strand_id
1 'polypeptide(L)'
;MSHRRSLRFSKATCPVCGSREVARDDIKGDLLCTNCGNVVTRRETRAVGKFEVAQHLKREGSMDFERLQKATGASGDKLFGVIATMVNMGLLNEVSGIYSLTKRGQRWYRQRLGQEWGY
;
A
#
# COMPACT_ATOMS: atom_id res chain seq x y z
N MET A 1 -4.44 8.85 41.85
CA MET A 1 -5.65 8.36 41.14
C MET A 1 -5.23 7.91 39.75
N SER A 2 -5.08 6.60 39.53
CA SER A 2 -4.77 6.07 38.19
C SER A 2 -5.96 6.32 37.27
N HIS A 3 -5.78 7.12 36.22
CA HIS A 3 -6.71 7.17 35.10
C HIS A 3 -6.84 5.75 34.53
N ARG A 4 -7.90 5.03 34.90
CA ARG A 4 -8.29 3.79 34.22
C ARG A 4 -8.63 4.18 32.79
N ARG A 5 -7.68 3.99 31.87
CA ARG A 5 -7.88 4.15 30.43
C ARG A 5 -8.99 3.19 30.02
N SER A 6 -10.16 3.72 29.65
CA SER A 6 -11.26 2.90 29.15
C SER A 6 -10.88 2.41 27.75
N LEU A 7 -10.42 1.17 27.63
CA LEU A 7 -10.19 0.55 26.33
C LEU A 7 -11.54 0.45 25.60
N ARG A 8 -11.68 1.17 24.48
CA ARG A 8 -12.85 1.04 23.61
C ARG A 8 -12.67 -0.19 22.72
N PHE A 9 -13.38 -1.26 23.04
CA PHE A 9 -13.35 -2.49 22.26
C PHE A 9 -14.07 -2.30 20.92
N SER A 10 -13.39 -2.66 19.84
CA SER A 10 -13.89 -2.71 18.47
C SER A 10 -14.66 -4.01 18.23
N LYS A 11 -15.60 -3.99 17.29
CA LYS A 11 -16.28 -5.21 16.81
C LYS A 11 -15.38 -6.10 15.92
N ALA A 12 -14.14 -5.68 15.67
CA ALA A 12 -13.18 -6.41 14.86
C ALA A 12 -12.64 -7.65 15.59
N THR A 13 -12.51 -8.75 14.86
CA THR A 13 -11.82 -9.95 15.33
C THR A 13 -10.35 -9.87 14.98
N CYS A 14 -9.47 -10.26 15.90
CA CYS A 14 -8.04 -10.36 15.64
C CYS A 14 -7.77 -11.44 14.58
N PRO A 15 -7.08 -11.11 13.48
CA PRO A 15 -6.79 -12.07 12.41
C PRO A 15 -5.76 -13.14 12.81
N VAL A 16 -5.01 -12.93 13.90
CA VAL A 16 -3.95 -13.84 14.34
C VAL A 16 -4.46 -14.89 15.33
N CYS A 17 -5.23 -14.46 16.33
CA CYS A 17 -5.68 -15.37 17.41
C CYS A 17 -7.20 -15.59 17.45
N GLY A 18 -7.96 -14.98 16.55
CA GLY A 18 -9.43 -15.12 16.52
C GLY A 18 -10.17 -14.45 17.68
N SER A 19 -9.47 -13.77 18.60
CA SER A 19 -10.09 -13.08 19.73
C SER A 19 -10.86 -11.84 19.29
N ARG A 20 -12.00 -11.57 19.93
CA ARG A 20 -12.78 -10.34 19.77
C ARG A 20 -12.31 -9.22 20.69
N GLU A 21 -11.28 -9.47 21.49
CA GLU A 21 -10.67 -8.49 22.37
C GLU A 21 -9.71 -7.61 21.57
N VAL A 22 -10.28 -6.73 20.74
CA VAL A 22 -9.55 -5.74 19.96
C VAL A 22 -9.91 -4.37 20.49
N ALA A 23 -8.97 -3.67 21.10
CA ALA A 23 -9.15 -2.33 21.63
C ALA A 23 -8.59 -1.28 20.68
N ARG A 24 -9.21 -0.10 20.62
CA ARG A 24 -8.62 1.06 19.97
C ARG A 24 -7.65 1.75 20.92
N ASP A 25 -6.44 2.01 20.44
CA ASP A 25 -5.49 2.89 21.11
C ASP A 25 -5.86 4.34 20.81
N ASP A 26 -6.31 5.08 21.82
CA ASP A 26 -6.73 6.48 21.67
C ASP A 26 -5.55 7.44 21.41
N ILE A 27 -4.31 7.02 21.63
CA ILE A 27 -3.11 7.84 21.39
C ILE A 27 -2.62 7.70 19.94
N LYS A 28 -2.66 6.48 19.39
CA LYS A 28 -2.13 6.18 18.04
C LYS A 28 -3.22 6.00 16.97
N GLY A 29 -4.46 5.73 17.39
CA GLY A 29 -5.58 5.45 16.50
C GLY A 29 -5.62 4.02 15.95
N ASP A 30 -4.64 3.18 16.30
CA ASP A 30 -4.54 1.79 15.86
C ASP A 30 -5.49 0.89 16.65
N LEU A 31 -5.93 -0.21 16.01
CA LEU A 31 -6.61 -1.29 16.71
C LEU A 31 -5.56 -2.29 17.17
N LEU A 32 -5.61 -2.68 18.44
CA LEU A 32 -4.69 -3.62 19.08
C LEU A 32 -5.49 -4.78 19.66
N CYS A 33 -5.09 -6.00 19.35
CA CYS A 33 -5.62 -7.15 20.04
C CYS A 33 -5.02 -7.24 21.43
N THR A 34 -5.84 -7.14 22.47
CA THR A 34 -5.38 -7.21 23.87
C THR A 34 -5.06 -8.64 24.30
N ASN A 35 -5.51 -9.65 23.54
CA ASN A 35 -5.20 -11.06 23.82
C ASN A 35 -3.80 -11.47 23.34
N CYS A 36 -3.39 -11.08 22.12
CA CYS A 36 -2.10 -11.49 21.54
C CYS A 36 -1.14 -10.35 21.23
N GLY A 37 -1.51 -9.11 21.52
CA GLY A 37 -0.69 -7.92 21.25
C GLY A 37 -0.60 -7.52 19.76
N ASN A 38 -1.27 -8.26 18.86
CA ASN A 38 -1.22 -7.96 17.43
C ASN A 38 -1.90 -6.64 17.11
N VAL A 39 -1.22 -5.76 16.37
CA VAL A 39 -1.80 -4.54 15.82
C VAL A 39 -2.73 -4.93 14.66
N VAL A 40 -4.03 -4.83 14.90
CA VAL A 40 -5.13 -5.08 13.95
C VAL A 40 -5.34 -3.86 13.07
N THR A 41 -4.28 -3.32 12.44
CA THR A 41 -4.43 -2.30 11.41
C THR A 41 -5.02 -2.93 10.15
N ARG A 42 -6.34 -3.11 10.11
CA ARG A 42 -7.07 -3.08 8.83
C ARG A 42 -7.10 -1.62 8.38
N ARG A 43 -5.98 -1.11 7.87
CA ARG A 43 -6.14 -0.17 6.78
C ARG A 43 -6.62 -1.04 5.63
N GLU A 44 -7.86 -0.85 5.21
CA GLU A 44 -8.34 -1.19 3.87
C GLU A 44 -7.45 -0.43 2.89
N THR A 45 -6.22 -0.87 2.74
CA THR A 45 -5.26 -0.23 1.86
C THR A 45 -5.62 -0.69 0.48
N ARG A 46 -6.02 0.28 -0.33
CA ARG A 46 -6.31 0.11 -1.74
C ARG A 46 -5.20 -0.74 -2.35
N ALA A 47 -5.60 -1.84 -2.99
CA ALA A 47 -4.67 -2.60 -3.81
C ALA A 47 -4.33 -1.74 -5.03
N VAL A 48 -3.04 -1.59 -5.32
CA VAL A 48 -2.56 -0.84 -6.48
C VAL A 48 -2.10 -1.81 -7.56
N GLY A 49 -2.52 -1.55 -8.80
CA GLY A 49 -2.07 -2.32 -9.95
C GLY A 49 -0.77 -1.78 -10.55
N LYS A 50 -0.02 -2.65 -11.26
CA LYS A 50 1.17 -2.24 -12.04
C LYS A 50 0.85 -1.12 -13.04
N PHE A 51 -0.35 -1.16 -13.61
CA PHE A 51 -0.79 -0.18 -14.60
C PHE A 51 -1.00 1.21 -13.99
N GLU A 52 -1.62 1.28 -12.81
CA GLU A 52 -1.82 2.53 -12.08
C GLU A 52 -0.48 3.19 -11.71
N VAL A 53 0.48 2.39 -11.19
CA VAL A 53 1.85 2.88 -10.92
C VAL A 53 2.50 3.42 -12.19
N ALA A 54 2.40 2.68 -13.31
CA ALA A 54 2.93 3.13 -14.59
C ALA A 54 2.24 4.41 -15.11
N GLN A 55 0.95 4.59 -14.86
CA GLN A 55 0.21 5.79 -15.26
C GLN A 55 0.73 7.03 -14.54
N HIS A 56 0.94 6.95 -13.22
CA HIS A 56 1.53 8.05 -12.45
C HIS A 56 2.94 8.38 -12.91
N LEU A 57 3.79 7.36 -13.08
CA LEU A 57 5.15 7.57 -13.59
C LEU A 57 5.20 8.08 -15.02
N LYS A 58 4.20 7.77 -15.86
CA LYS A 58 4.12 8.30 -17.21
C LYS A 58 3.74 9.79 -17.23
N ARG A 59 2.93 10.25 -16.26
CA ARG A 59 2.52 11.65 -16.12
C ARG A 59 3.62 12.51 -15.50
N GLU A 60 4.24 12.03 -14.42
CA GLU A 60 5.23 12.77 -13.63
C GLU A 60 6.68 12.56 -14.11
N GLY A 61 6.92 11.51 -14.92
CA GLY A 61 8.24 11.12 -15.43
C GLY A 61 9.03 10.25 -14.44
N SER A 62 9.22 10.73 -13.22
CA SER A 62 9.91 9.99 -12.15
C SER A 62 9.38 10.36 -10.77
N MET A 63 9.27 9.39 -9.88
CA MET A 63 8.75 9.60 -8.53
C MET A 63 9.50 8.74 -7.51
N ASP A 64 9.65 9.26 -6.29
CA ASP A 64 10.10 8.48 -5.15
C ASP A 64 8.96 7.59 -4.60
N PHE A 65 9.31 6.68 -3.69
CA PHE A 65 8.37 5.76 -3.07
C PHE A 65 7.24 6.49 -2.31
N GLU A 66 7.58 7.54 -1.55
CA GLU A 66 6.60 8.27 -0.74
C GLU A 66 5.57 9.01 -1.59
N ARG A 67 5.98 9.64 -2.70
CA ARG A 67 5.07 10.30 -3.63
C ARG A 67 4.19 9.29 -4.34
N LEU A 68 4.73 8.13 -4.74
CA LEU A 68 3.92 7.05 -5.31
C LEU A 68 2.89 6.53 -4.31
N GLN A 69 3.27 6.40 -3.05
CA GLN A 69 2.36 5.99 -1.99
C GLN A 69 1.23 7.00 -1.78
N LYS A 70 1.56 8.30 -1.73
CA LYS A 70 0.56 9.37 -1.62
C LYS A 70 -0.37 9.43 -2.84
N ALA A 71 0.18 9.25 -4.04
CA ALA A 71 -0.59 9.31 -5.28
C ALA A 71 -1.55 8.12 -5.45
N THR A 72 -1.13 6.92 -5.07
CA THR A 72 -1.91 5.69 -5.22
C THR A 72 -2.82 5.39 -4.03
N GLY A 73 -2.53 5.98 -2.86
CA GLY A 73 -3.24 5.68 -1.60
C GLY A 73 -3.03 4.23 -1.11
N ALA A 74 -2.01 3.54 -1.64
CA ALA A 74 -1.72 2.15 -1.32
C ALA A 74 -0.98 2.01 0.03
N SER A 75 -1.02 0.81 0.62
CA SER A 75 -0.10 0.46 1.70
C SER A 75 1.33 0.41 1.17
N GLY A 76 2.29 0.76 2.03
CA GLY A 76 3.72 0.60 1.73
C GLY A 76 4.03 -0.82 1.26
N ASP A 77 3.60 -1.85 2.02
CA ASP A 77 3.90 -3.25 1.68
C ASP A 77 3.35 -3.67 0.30
N LYS A 78 2.10 -3.29 -0.02
CA LYS A 78 1.49 -3.61 -1.31
C LYS A 78 2.17 -2.85 -2.46
N LEU A 79 2.43 -1.56 -2.27
CA LEU A 79 3.13 -0.74 -3.26
C LEU A 79 4.55 -1.27 -3.51
N PHE A 80 5.26 -1.63 -2.44
CA PHE A 80 6.60 -2.21 -2.51
C PHE A 80 6.60 -3.52 -3.31
N GLY A 81 5.67 -4.44 -3.01
CA GLY A 81 5.54 -5.68 -3.77
C GLY A 81 5.30 -5.44 -5.27
N VAL A 82 4.47 -4.46 -5.60
CA VAL A 82 4.18 -4.08 -7.00
C VAL A 82 5.41 -3.48 -7.68
N ILE A 83 6.07 -2.51 -7.05
CA ILE A 83 7.27 -1.85 -7.58
C ILE A 83 8.40 -2.86 -7.77
N ALA A 84 8.69 -3.69 -6.76
CA ALA A 84 9.71 -4.73 -6.84
C ALA A 84 9.44 -5.69 -8.00
N THR A 85 8.17 -6.09 -8.19
CA THR A 85 7.79 -6.92 -9.34
C THR A 85 8.03 -6.20 -10.67
N MET A 86 7.69 -4.91 -10.76
CA MET A 86 7.89 -4.14 -11.99
C MET A 86 9.37 -3.88 -12.31
N VAL A 87 10.21 -3.67 -11.29
CA VAL A 87 11.67 -3.59 -11.43
C VAL A 87 12.23 -4.93 -11.91
N ASN A 88 11.83 -6.04 -11.30
CA ASN A 88 12.24 -7.40 -11.72
C ASN A 88 11.82 -7.73 -13.16
N MET A 89 10.68 -7.22 -13.62
CA MET A 89 10.22 -7.34 -15.00
C MET A 89 10.97 -6.41 -15.99
N GLY A 90 11.84 -5.53 -15.49
CA GLY A 90 12.56 -4.51 -16.26
C GLY A 90 11.65 -3.40 -16.78
N LEU A 91 10.49 -3.17 -16.15
CA LEU A 91 9.54 -2.13 -16.52
C LEU A 91 9.88 -0.79 -15.87
N LEU A 92 10.43 -0.83 -14.65
CA LEU A 92 10.91 0.34 -13.92
C LEU A 92 12.43 0.33 -13.84
N ASN A 93 13.01 1.53 -13.91
CA ASN A 93 14.37 1.79 -13.51
C ASN A 93 14.32 2.40 -12.11
N GLU A 94 15.15 1.90 -11.21
CA GLU A 94 15.33 2.43 -9.86
C GLU A 94 16.73 3.01 -9.75
N VAL A 95 16.82 4.30 -9.46
CA VAL A 95 18.10 4.99 -9.22
C VAL A 95 17.93 5.81 -7.96
N SER A 96 18.68 5.46 -6.91
CA SER A 96 18.67 6.19 -5.62
C SER A 96 17.28 6.37 -5.02
N GLY A 97 16.42 5.34 -5.09
CA GLY A 97 15.05 5.39 -4.56
C GLY A 97 14.05 6.16 -5.42
N ILE A 98 14.47 6.63 -6.60
CA ILE A 98 13.60 7.26 -7.59
C ILE A 98 13.25 6.23 -8.67
N TYR A 99 11.96 6.08 -8.93
CA TYR A 99 11.43 5.16 -9.93
C TYR A 99 11.04 5.90 -11.20
N SER A 100 11.35 5.31 -12.35
CA SER A 100 10.98 5.83 -13.67
C SER A 100 10.67 4.69 -14.64
N LEU A 101 9.87 4.94 -15.67
CA LEU A 101 9.58 3.91 -16.68
C LEU A 101 10.77 3.70 -17.62
N THR A 102 11.18 2.45 -17.80
CA THR A 102 12.14 2.08 -18.85
C THR A 102 11.52 2.18 -20.24
N LYS A 103 12.33 2.12 -21.31
CA LYS A 103 11.82 1.97 -22.70
C LYS A 103 10.90 0.75 -22.85
N ARG A 104 11.20 -0.34 -22.13
CA ARG A 104 10.35 -1.55 -22.07
C ARG A 104 9.05 -1.26 -21.32
N GLY A 105 9.12 -0.61 -20.16
CA GLY A 105 7.97 -0.17 -19.38
C GLY A 105 7.00 0.71 -20.17
N GLN A 106 7.52 1.66 -20.95
CA GLN A 106 6.70 2.53 -21.81
C GLN A 106 5.99 1.77 -22.94
N ARG A 107 6.64 0.75 -23.54
CA ARG A 107 6.00 -0.12 -24.53
C ARG A 107 4.90 -0.98 -23.88
N TRP A 108 5.21 -1.57 -22.74
CA TRP A 108 4.25 -2.36 -21.96
C TRP A 108 3.02 -1.54 -21.55
N TYR A 109 3.22 -0.32 -21.06
CA TYR A 109 2.14 0.60 -20.68
C TYR A 109 1.24 0.94 -21.87
N ARG A 110 1.81 1.24 -23.05
CA ARG A 110 1.04 1.49 -24.28
C ARG A 110 0.23 0.27 -24.72
N GLN A 111 0.81 -0.93 -24.64
CA GLN A 111 0.07 -2.17 -24.94
C GLN A 111 -1.10 -2.39 -23.99
N ARG A 112 -0.92 -2.10 -22.70
CA ARG A 112 -2.01 -2.19 -21.70
C ARG A 112 -3.07 -1.12 -21.88
N LEU A 113 -2.69 0.11 -22.25
CA LEU A 113 -3.66 1.16 -22.62
C LEU A 113 -4.59 0.69 -23.74
N GLY A 114 -4.06 0.06 -24.79
CA GLY A 114 -4.89 -0.48 -25.88
C GLY A 114 -5.83 -1.61 -25.43
N GLN A 115 -5.40 -2.42 -24.45
CA GLN A 115 -6.23 -3.48 -23.87
C GLN A 115 -7.31 -2.97 -22.92
N GLU A 116 -7.04 -1.92 -22.15
CA GLU A 116 -8.01 -1.33 -21.23
C GLU A 116 -9.03 -0.43 -21.93
N TRP A 117 -8.67 0.18 -23.07
CA TRP A 117 -9.50 1.18 -23.76
C TRP A 117 -9.92 0.80 -25.19
N GLY A 118 -9.57 -0.40 -25.66
CA GLY A 118 -10.13 -1.00 -26.89
C GLY A 118 -9.88 -0.20 -28.17
N TYR A 119 -8.61 -0.04 -28.54
CA TYR A 119 -8.20 0.43 -29.88
C TYR A 119 -7.56 -0.70 -30.68
#